data_AF-A0A948IUA9-F1
#
_entry.id   AF-A0A948IUA9-F1
#
_cell.length_a   1.000
_cell.length_b   1.000
_cell.length_c   1.000
_cell.angle_alpha   90.00
_cell.angle_beta   90.00
_cell.angle_gamma   90.00
#
_symmetry.space_group_name_H-M   'P 1'
#
loop_
_entity.id
_entity.type
_entity.pdbx_description
1 polymer ?
#
loop_
_entity_poly.entity_id
_entity_poly.type
_entity_poly.pdbx_seq_one_letter_code
_entity_poly.pdbx_strand_id
1 'polypeptide(L)' 'MPVPPPIDPRALAAEIEASVAEFNRLAALAATMHIQVMAEVSLQAMPGTPARSILAVQVIAPF' A
#
# COMPACT_ATOMS: atom_id res chain seq x y z
N MET A 1 -2.30 -26.73 9.79
CA MET A 1 -2.78 -25.55 9.04
C MET A 1 -2.77 -25.87 7.56
N PRO A 2 -3.76 -25.44 6.76
CA PRO A 2 -3.70 -25.62 5.31
C PRO A 2 -2.54 -24.78 4.74
N VAL A 3 -1.81 -25.34 3.78
CA VAL A 3 -0.76 -24.62 3.05
C VAL A 3 -1.45 -23.58 2.16
N PRO A 4 -1.05 -22.30 2.22
CA PRO A 4 -1.61 -21.28 1.33
C PRO A 4 -1.36 -21.68 -0.13
N PRO A 5 -2.34 -21.45 -1.03
CA PRO A 5 -2.17 -21.76 -2.44
C PRO A 5 -0.94 -21.03 -3.00
N PRO A 6 -0.21 -21.65 -3.95
CA PRO A 6 0.94 -21.02 -4.57
C PRO A 6 0.53 -19.70 -5.25
N ILE A 7 1.29 -18.65 -4.98
CA ILE A 7 1.09 -17.33 -5.59
C ILE A 7 1.71 -17.35 -6.98
N ASP A 8 0.96 -16.90 -8.00
CA ASP A 8 1.53 -16.62 -9.32
C ASP A 8 2.38 -15.33 -9.26
N PRO A 9 3.71 -15.41 -9.48
CA PRO A 9 4.58 -14.24 -9.39
C PRO A 9 4.22 -13.13 -10.37
N ARG A 10 3.64 -13.46 -11.54
CA ARG A 10 3.24 -12.46 -12.54
C ARG A 10 1.99 -11.71 -12.13
N ALA A 11 1.01 -12.43 -11.60
CA ALA A 11 -0.20 -11.81 -11.07
C ALA A 11 0.14 -10.87 -9.90
N LEU A 12 1.03 -11.30 -9.01
CA LEU A 12 1.50 -10.48 -7.90
C LEU A 12 2.23 -9.21 -8.39
N ALA A 13 3.14 -9.34 -9.37
CA ALA A 13 3.84 -8.18 -9.92
C ALA A 13 2.87 -7.16 -10.53
N ALA A 14 1.86 -7.62 -11.27
CA ALA A 14 0.85 -6.75 -11.85
C ALA A 14 0.00 -6.03 -10.77
N GLU A 15 -0.36 -6.73 -9.70
CA GLU A 15 -1.10 -6.12 -8.56
C GLU A 15 -0.27 -5.05 -7.84
N ILE A 16 1.04 -5.30 -7.66
CA ILE A 16 1.97 -4.32 -7.11
C ILE A 16 2.06 -3.09 -8.02
N GLU A 17 2.26 -3.28 -9.33
CA GLU A 17 2.33 -2.18 -10.29
C GLU A 17 1.05 -1.34 -10.32
N ALA A 18 -0.12 -1.98 -10.26
CA ALA A 18 -1.40 -1.29 -10.19
C ALA A 18 -1.53 -0.44 -8.92
N SER A 19 -1.14 -0.99 -7.76
CA SER A 19 -1.18 -0.30 -6.47
C SER A 19 -0.24 0.91 -6.44
N VAL A 20 0.98 0.77 -6.99
CA VAL A 20 1.95 1.86 -7.12
C VAL A 20 1.43 2.95 -8.04
N ALA A 21 0.81 2.58 -9.17
CA ALA A 21 0.24 3.54 -10.10
C ALA A 21 -0.89 4.35 -9.46
N GLU A 22 -1.75 3.72 -8.66
CA GLU A 22 -2.83 4.39 -7.93
C GLU A 22 -2.27 5.35 -6.87
N PHE A 23 -1.28 4.92 -6.08
CA PHE A 23 -0.61 5.78 -5.11
C PHE A 23 0.04 7.01 -5.78
N ASN A 24 0.71 6.82 -6.92
CA ASN A 24 1.32 7.91 -7.67
C ASN A 24 0.28 8.93 -8.18
N ARG A 25 -0.91 8.48 -8.59
CA ARG A 25 -2.02 9.38 -8.96
C ARG A 25 -2.50 10.21 -7.77
N LEU A 26 -2.66 9.58 -6.60
CA LEU A 26 -3.04 10.28 -5.36
C LEU A 26 -2.00 11.33 -4.98
N ALA A 27 -0.71 10.96 -5.00
CA ALA A 27 0.40 11.86 -4.68
C ALA A 27 0.47 13.04 -5.66
N ALA A 28 0.26 12.80 -6.95
CA ALA A 28 0.22 13.86 -7.96
C ALA A 28 -0.94 14.84 -7.71
N LEU A 29 -2.14 14.35 -7.40
CA LEU A 29 -3.28 15.20 -7.06
C LEU A 29 -2.98 16.03 -5.80
N ALA A 30 -2.47 15.41 -4.74
CA ALA A 30 -2.13 16.12 -3.51
C ALA A 30 -1.06 17.21 -3.74
N ALA A 31 -0.04 16.92 -4.57
CA ALA A 31 0.98 17.89 -4.94
C ALA A 31 0.39 19.12 -5.64
N THR A 32 -0.60 18.95 -6.54
CA THR A 32 -1.29 20.09 -7.18
C THR A 32 -2.05 20.97 -6.18
N MET A 33 -2.45 20.39 -5.05
CA MET A 33 -3.20 21.09 -4.00
C MET A 33 -2.29 21.59 -2.86
N HIS A 34 -0.96 21.45 -2.99
CA HIS A 34 0.01 21.72 -1.93
C HIS A 34 -0.27 20.94 -0.62
N ILE A 35 -0.89 19.76 -0.75
CA ILE A 35 -1.17 18.84 0.34
C ILE A 35 -0.01 17.85 0.44
N GLN A 36 0.54 17.70 1.64
CA GLN A 36 1.59 16.72 1.88
C GLN A 36 0.95 15.34 2.13
N VAL A 37 1.51 14.30 1.51
CA VAL A 37 1.10 12.90 1.71
C VAL A 37 2.28 12.14 2.27
N MET A 38 2.10 11.51 3.43
CA MET A 38 3.08 10.60 4.03
C MET A 38 2.55 9.18 3.93
N ALA A 39 3.39 8.25 3.46
CA ALA A 39 3.02 6.86 3.32
C ALA A 39 4.09 5.96 3.97
N GLU A 40 3.65 5.00 4.77
CA GLU A 40 4.52 4.03 5.43
C GLU A 40 3.98 2.62 5.19
N VAL A 41 4.87 1.72 4.74
CA VAL A 41 4.57 0.29 4.67
C VAL A 41 4.98 -0.32 5.99
N SER A 42 4.00 -0.87 6.72
CA SER A 42 4.25 -1.60 7.96
C SER A 42 3.73 -3.03 7.85
N LEU A 43 4.31 -3.92 8.64
CA LEU A 43 3.84 -5.30 8.77
C LEU A 43 2.93 -5.38 9.99
N GLN A 44 1.65 -5.60 9.77
CA GLN A 44 0.72 -5.89 10.84
C GLN A 44 0.73 -7.39 11.12
N ALA A 45 1.26 -7.77 12.28
CA ALA A 45 1.19 -9.13 12.80
C ALA A 45 0.16 -9.18 13.94
N MET A 46 -0.87 -10.02 13.83
CA MET A 46 -1.76 -10.34 14.95
C MET A 46 -1.41 -11.75 15.47
N PRO A 47 -1.59 -12.02 16.77
CA PRO A 47 -1.36 -13.34 17.32
C PRO A 47 -2.20 -14.40 16.57
N GLY A 48 -1.53 -15.40 16.00
CA GLY A 48 -2.19 -16.50 15.29
C GLY A 48 -2.52 -16.25 13.81
N THR A 49 -2.12 -15.11 13.22
CA THR A 49 -2.28 -14.85 11.78
C THR A 49 -0.93 -14.53 11.10
N PRO A 50 -0.78 -14.85 9.80
CA PRO A 50 0.40 -14.44 9.04
C PRO A 50 0.47 -12.91 8.99
N ALA A 51 1.70 -12.37 9.10
CA ALA A 51 1.94 -10.95 8.98
C ALA A 51 1.43 -10.43 7.64
N ARG A 52 0.68 -9.33 7.67
CA ARG A 52 0.13 -8.68 6.47
C ARG A 52 0.78 -7.31 6.29
N SER A 53 1.27 -7.03 5.09
CA SER A 53 1.71 -5.69 4.73
C SER A 53 0.50 -4.75 4.67
N ILE A 54 0.60 -3.61 5.35
CA ILE A 54 -0.37 -2.53 5.31
C ILE A 54 0.33 -1.24 4.84
N LEU A 55 -0.36 -0.48 3.99
CA LEU A 55 0.08 0.86 3.58
C LEU A 55 -0.70 1.88 4.41
N ALA A 56 -0.05 2.50 5.39
CA ALA A 56 -0.63 3.60 6.15
C ALA A 56 -0.38 4.91 5.37
N VAL A 57 -1.45 5.63 5.03
CA VAL A 57 -1.37 6.89 4.29
C VAL A 57 -1.95 8.01 5.18
N GLN A 58 -1.15 9.04 5.42
CA GLN A 58 -1.54 10.25 6.12
C GLN A 58 -1.55 11.43 5.15
N VAL A 59 -2.67 12.15 5.11
CA VAL A 59 -2.85 13.38 4.33
C VAL A 59 -2.74 14.58 5.27
N ILE A 60 -1.79 15.46 5.00
CA ILE A 60 -1.47 16.65 5.81
C ILE A 60 -1.84 17.87 4.96
N ALA A 61 -3.04 18.43 5.21
CA ALA A 61 -3.49 19.62 4.51
C ALA A 61 -2.74 20.87 5.02
N PRO A 62 -2.39 21.82 4.14
CA PRO A 62 -1.86 23.12 4.55
C PRO A 62 -2.98 23.93 5.24
N PHE A 63 -2.61 24.67 6.28
CA PHE A 63 -3.50 25.58 7.02
C PHE A 63 -3.90 26.80 6.19
#